data_AF-A0A1V5A4D6-F1
#
_entry.id   AF-A0A1V5A4D6-F1
#
_cell.length_a   1.000
_cell.length_b   1.000
_cell.length_c   1.000
_cell.angle_alpha   90.00
_cell.angle_beta   90.00
_cell.angle_gamma   90.00
#
_symmetry.space_group_name_H-M   'P 1'
#
loop_
_entity.id
_entity.type
_entity.pdbx_description
1 polymer ?
#
loop_
_entity_poly.entity_id
_entity_poly.type
_entity_poly.pdbx_seq_one_letter_code
_entity_poly.pdbx_strand_id
1 'polypeptide(L)'
;MIAGLRVFQNDRERERRRVYRRTVQYWNSLHRMHFWDALTCEVFGNHRAMYLPKTVIQENMVKERVMRAMHTSPESAAHSLHVASLSLQIFDQLMESHHLSEKERRWLEFGALLHDIGFKEGKKGHAKRSALLISTDEQIPFSLKERGVIGLLAHSHRGSGTFERSGYYRLLTTDEQQSIRMLAGILRVADGLDGTHRGKAASLACTRSDGGITLLVSASSDCSREISMALSKASLFEHTFMKILKIEQAPPAPGPAGYPEGLG
;
A
#
# COMPACT_ATOMS: atom_id res chain seq x y z
N MET A 1 33.31 26.00 -21.81
CA MET A 1 32.30 24.98 -22.20
C MET A 1 32.72 23.53 -21.87
N ILE A 2 33.99 23.13 -22.05
CA ILE A 2 34.46 21.73 -21.88
C ILE A 2 34.50 21.26 -20.40
N ALA A 3 34.74 22.15 -19.44
CA ALA A 3 34.81 21.81 -18.02
C ALA A 3 33.48 21.31 -17.43
N GLY A 4 32.35 21.90 -17.85
CA GLY A 4 31.01 21.49 -17.40
C GLY A 4 30.60 20.10 -17.89
N LEU A 5 31.05 19.71 -19.08
CA LEU A 5 30.75 18.40 -19.66
C LEU A 5 31.48 17.27 -18.90
N ARG A 6 32.74 17.49 -18.49
CA ARG A 6 33.49 16.52 -17.67
C ARG A 6 32.92 16.35 -16.27
N VAL A 7 32.49 17.43 -15.64
CA VAL A 7 31.84 17.38 -14.32
C VAL A 7 30.53 16.60 -14.41
N PHE A 8 29.71 16.88 -15.43
CA PHE A 8 28.47 16.15 -15.68
C PHE A 8 28.70 14.66 -15.96
N GLN A 9 29.72 14.31 -16.75
CA GLN A 9 30.08 12.92 -17.01
C GLN A 9 30.55 12.19 -15.74
N ASN A 10 31.40 12.83 -14.93
CA ASN A 10 31.88 12.28 -13.67
C ASN A 10 30.75 12.08 -12.65
N ASP A 11 29.78 12.98 -12.59
CA ASP A 11 28.61 12.83 -11.73
C ASP A 11 27.71 11.69 -12.19
N ARG A 12 27.49 11.53 -13.51
CA ARG A 12 26.77 10.35 -14.04
C ARG A 12 27.52 9.05 -13.78
N GLU A 13 28.85 9.04 -13.86
CA GLU A 13 29.65 7.85 -13.53
C GLU A 13 29.59 7.50 -12.04
N ARG A 14 29.66 8.50 -11.15
CA ARG A 14 29.50 8.31 -9.70
C ARG A 14 28.12 7.75 -9.36
N GLU A 15 27.08 8.30 -9.99
CA GLU A 15 25.71 7.82 -9.79
C GLU A 15 25.53 6.40 -10.33
N ARG A 16 26.08 6.08 -11.51
CA ARG A 16 26.13 4.70 -12.04
C ARG A 16 26.80 3.74 -11.06
N ARG A 17 27.95 4.10 -10.50
CA ARG A 17 28.68 3.27 -9.53
C ARG A 17 27.92 3.10 -8.21
N ARG A 18 27.15 4.10 -7.78
CA ARG A 18 26.29 4.01 -6.58
C ARG A 18 25.10 3.09 -6.81
N VAL A 19 24.41 3.26 -7.93
CA VAL A 19 23.29 2.39 -8.34
C VAL A 19 23.78 0.96 -8.49
N TYR A 20 24.89 0.75 -9.23
CA TYR A 20 25.49 -0.58 -9.41
C TYR A 20 25.87 -1.23 -8.08
N ARG A 21 26.55 -0.53 -7.17
CA ARG A 21 26.91 -1.09 -5.86
C ARG A 21 25.69 -1.48 -5.03
N ARG A 22 24.65 -0.63 -4.99
CA ARG A 22 23.40 -0.96 -4.28
C ARG A 22 22.69 -2.15 -4.92
N THR A 23 22.64 -2.20 -6.25
CA THR A 23 22.05 -3.32 -6.99
C THR A 23 22.83 -4.61 -6.77
N VAL A 24 24.16 -4.58 -6.77
CA VAL A 24 25.01 -5.76 -6.52
C VAL A 24 24.93 -6.21 -5.06
N GLN A 25 24.90 -5.29 -4.11
CA GLN A 25 24.69 -5.64 -2.69
C GLN A 25 23.33 -6.30 -2.47
N TYR A 26 22.28 -5.76 -3.10
CA TYR A 26 20.95 -6.34 -3.12
C TYR A 26 20.91 -7.70 -3.85
N TRP A 27 21.56 -7.80 -5.00
CA TRP A 27 21.69 -9.04 -5.76
C TRP A 27 22.39 -10.14 -4.95
N ASN A 28 23.47 -9.79 -4.26
CA ASN A 28 24.22 -10.70 -3.42
C ASN A 28 23.50 -11.04 -2.11
N SER A 29 22.69 -10.13 -1.56
CA SER A 29 21.84 -10.47 -0.40
C SER A 29 20.76 -11.47 -0.81
N LEU A 30 20.14 -11.29 -1.98
CA LEU A 30 19.19 -12.26 -2.53
C LEU A 30 19.87 -13.62 -2.81
N HIS A 31 21.06 -13.62 -3.41
CA HIS A 31 21.81 -14.85 -3.67
C HIS A 31 22.23 -15.61 -2.40
N ARG A 32 22.64 -14.91 -1.34
CA ARG A 32 22.99 -15.54 -0.04
C ARG A 32 21.79 -16.17 0.66
N MET A 33 20.57 -15.76 0.31
CA MET A 33 19.33 -16.28 0.87
C MET A 33 18.70 -17.39 -0.01
N HIS A 34 19.43 -17.91 -1.01
CA HIS A 34 18.89 -18.85 -2.02
C HIS A 34 17.63 -18.33 -2.74
N PHE A 35 17.41 -17.01 -2.74
CA PHE A 35 16.21 -16.38 -3.29
C PHE A 35 16.01 -16.72 -4.77
N TRP A 36 17.10 -16.73 -5.55
CA TRP A 36 17.03 -17.03 -6.98
C TRP A 36 16.75 -18.50 -7.24
N ASP A 37 17.26 -19.40 -6.42
CA ASP A 37 16.97 -20.82 -6.50
C ASP A 37 15.49 -21.06 -6.19
N ALA A 38 14.97 -20.41 -5.14
CA ALA A 38 13.56 -20.46 -4.75
C ALA A 38 12.63 -19.83 -5.80
N LEU A 39 12.97 -18.66 -6.33
CA LEU A 39 12.20 -17.98 -7.38
C LEU A 39 12.22 -18.78 -8.69
N THR A 40 13.34 -19.39 -9.05
CA THR A 40 13.45 -20.24 -10.24
C THR A 40 12.62 -21.50 -10.09
N CYS A 41 12.63 -22.12 -8.91
CA CYS A 41 11.75 -23.25 -8.60
C CYS A 41 10.26 -22.88 -8.62
N GLU A 42 9.89 -21.69 -8.14
CA GLU A 42 8.49 -21.24 -8.09
C GLU A 42 7.96 -20.79 -9.47
N VAL A 43 8.79 -20.10 -10.25
CA VAL A 43 8.38 -19.54 -11.56
C VAL A 43 8.46 -20.58 -12.69
N PHE A 44 9.42 -21.50 -12.64
CA PHE A 44 9.65 -22.48 -13.72
C PHE A 44 9.30 -23.92 -13.35
N GLY A 45 8.96 -24.21 -12.09
CA GLY A 45 8.61 -25.56 -11.63
C GLY A 45 7.10 -25.82 -11.61
N ASN A 46 6.55 -26.40 -12.67
CA ASN A 46 5.28 -27.14 -12.58
C ASN A 46 5.54 -28.45 -11.80
N HIS A 47 5.39 -28.38 -10.47
CA HIS A 47 5.34 -29.43 -9.43
C HIS A 47 6.42 -29.37 -8.33
N ARG A 48 5.93 -29.07 -7.10
CA ARG A 48 6.44 -29.46 -5.77
C ARG A 48 7.95 -29.31 -5.54
N ALA A 49 8.41 -28.07 -5.45
CA ALA A 49 9.67 -27.78 -4.79
C ALA A 49 9.56 -28.05 -3.28
N MET A 50 10.61 -28.64 -2.71
CA MET A 50 10.71 -29.12 -1.34
C MET A 50 10.24 -28.07 -0.32
N TYR A 51 9.08 -28.35 0.24
CA TYR A 51 8.37 -27.61 1.26
C TYR A 51 9.26 -27.43 2.49
N LEU A 52 9.78 -26.21 2.72
CA LEU A 52 9.83 -25.72 4.10
C LEU A 52 8.39 -25.77 4.58
N PRO A 53 8.09 -26.35 5.76
CA PRO A 53 6.74 -26.32 6.24
C PRO A 53 6.19 -24.90 6.13
N LYS A 54 5.00 -24.75 5.55
CA LYS A 54 3.99 -23.94 6.22
C LYS A 54 3.99 -24.51 7.65
N THR A 55 4.91 -24.06 8.51
CA THR A 55 4.48 -23.69 9.83
C THR A 55 3.35 -22.76 9.49
N VAL A 56 2.12 -23.25 9.65
CA VAL A 56 0.94 -22.43 9.56
C VAL A 56 1.17 -21.44 10.70
N ILE A 57 1.92 -20.38 10.40
CA ILE A 57 2.11 -19.27 11.31
C ILE A 57 0.69 -18.79 11.44
N GLN A 58 0.12 -19.04 12.60
CA GLN A 58 -1.25 -18.69 12.86
C GLN A 58 -1.43 -17.22 12.53
N GLU A 59 -2.60 -16.84 12.02
CA GLU A 59 -2.83 -15.49 11.49
C GLU A 59 -2.50 -14.39 12.52
N ASN A 60 -2.77 -14.66 13.81
CA ASN A 60 -2.37 -13.83 14.94
C ASN A 60 -0.84 -13.59 15.01
N MET A 61 -0.02 -14.62 14.81
CA MET A 61 1.44 -14.50 14.81
C MET A 61 1.95 -13.71 13.60
N VAL A 62 1.28 -13.82 12.44
CA VAL A 62 1.58 -12.97 11.27
C VAL A 62 1.33 -11.51 11.63
N LYS A 63 0.15 -11.21 12.18
CA LYS A 63 -0.22 -9.86 12.60
C LYS A 63 0.72 -9.31 13.66
N GLU A 64 1.06 -10.08 14.69
CA GLU A 64 2.03 -9.66 15.72
C GLU A 64 3.39 -9.27 15.14
N ARG A 65 3.92 -10.05 14.19
CA ARG A 65 5.21 -9.75 13.57
C ARG A 65 5.13 -8.52 12.67
N VAL A 66 4.04 -8.35 11.93
CA VAL A 66 3.78 -7.13 11.15
C VAL A 66 3.68 -5.91 12.06
N MET A 67 2.93 -6.00 13.15
CA MET A 67 2.82 -4.93 14.15
C MET A 67 4.19 -4.57 14.74
N ARG A 68 5.05 -5.56 14.98
CA ARG A 68 6.43 -5.32 15.40
C ARG A 68 7.25 -4.54 14.37
N ALA A 69 7.12 -4.89 13.09
CA ALA A 69 7.78 -4.18 12.00
C ALA A 69 7.29 -2.73 11.84
N MET A 70 6.02 -2.46 12.19
CA MET A 70 5.43 -1.12 12.18
C MET A 70 5.96 -0.18 13.27
N HIS A 71 6.61 -0.69 14.34
CA HIS A 71 7.02 0.10 15.50
C HIS A 71 8.16 1.08 15.20
N THR A 72 7.81 2.17 14.51
CA THR A 72 8.62 3.34 14.28
C THR A 72 8.23 4.49 15.20
N SER A 73 6.92 4.70 15.40
CA SER A 73 6.32 5.52 16.47
C SER A 73 4.84 5.13 16.69
N PRO A 74 4.23 5.49 17.84
CA PRO A 74 2.80 5.27 18.08
C PRO A 74 1.89 5.96 17.04
N GLU A 75 2.24 7.18 16.62
CA GLU A 75 1.47 7.94 15.64
C GLU A 75 1.53 7.30 14.25
N SER A 76 2.70 6.81 13.84
CA SER A 76 2.86 6.08 12.58
C SER A 76 2.06 4.77 12.60
N ALA A 77 2.05 4.06 13.72
CA ALA A 77 1.28 2.83 13.85
C ALA A 77 -0.23 3.09 13.80
N ALA A 78 -0.71 4.14 14.49
CA ALA A 78 -2.11 4.56 14.46
C ALA A 78 -2.56 4.91 13.03
N HIS A 79 -1.74 5.68 12.30
CA HIS A 79 -1.97 6.02 10.90
C HIS A 79 -2.09 4.76 10.02
N SER A 80 -1.10 3.86 10.06
CA SER A 80 -1.11 2.65 9.24
C SER A 80 -2.27 1.71 9.55
N LEU A 81 -2.67 1.57 10.83
CA LEU A 81 -3.87 0.82 11.23
C LEU A 81 -5.14 1.46 10.67
N HIS A 82 -5.24 2.78 10.72
CA HIS A 82 -6.40 3.50 10.24
C HIS A 82 -6.52 3.43 8.70
N VAL A 83 -5.42 3.62 7.98
CA VAL A 83 -5.35 3.43 6.53
C VAL A 83 -5.72 1.99 6.14
N ALA A 84 -5.27 0.98 6.88
CA ALA A 84 -5.66 -0.41 6.64
C ALA A 84 -7.17 -0.62 6.83
N SER A 85 -7.75 -0.07 7.89
CA SER A 85 -9.20 -0.12 8.13
C SER A 85 -10.00 0.51 6.99
N LEU A 86 -9.65 1.73 6.57
CA LEU A 86 -10.32 2.42 5.45
C LEU A 86 -10.13 1.68 4.12
N SER A 87 -8.94 1.14 3.86
CA SER A 87 -8.66 0.37 2.65
C SER A 87 -9.55 -0.88 2.55
N LEU A 88 -9.71 -1.60 3.66
CA LEU A 88 -10.55 -2.79 3.71
C LEU A 88 -12.04 -2.44 3.59
N GLN A 89 -12.51 -1.34 4.19
CA GLN A 89 -13.89 -0.86 4.00
C GLN A 89 -14.19 -0.57 2.52
N ILE A 90 -13.27 0.08 1.80
CA ILE A 90 -13.43 0.36 0.37
C ILE A 90 -13.42 -0.94 -0.44
N PHE A 91 -12.48 -1.85 -0.16
CA PHE A 91 -12.38 -3.15 -0.83
C PHE A 91 -13.68 -3.95 -0.67
N ASP A 92 -14.12 -4.15 0.58
CA ASP A 92 -15.27 -5.00 0.87
C ASP A 92 -16.56 -4.48 0.22
N GLN A 93 -16.74 -3.15 0.19
CA GLN A 93 -17.93 -2.52 -0.41
C GLN A 93 -17.87 -2.40 -1.94
N LEU A 94 -16.70 -2.64 -2.55
CA LEU A 94 -16.52 -2.60 -4.01
C LEU A 94 -16.25 -4.00 -4.61
N MET A 95 -16.51 -5.08 -3.86
CA MET A 95 -16.30 -6.46 -4.30
C MET A 95 -16.91 -6.77 -5.67
N GLU A 96 -18.12 -6.28 -5.94
CA GLU A 96 -18.82 -6.43 -7.22
C GLU A 96 -18.20 -5.62 -8.38
N SER A 97 -17.27 -4.71 -8.10
CA SER A 97 -16.57 -3.91 -9.11
C SER A 97 -15.22 -4.50 -9.49
N HIS A 98 -14.51 -5.09 -8.53
CA HIS A 98 -13.14 -5.57 -8.73
C HIS A 98 -13.03 -7.11 -8.80
N HIS A 99 -14.03 -7.86 -8.30
CA HIS A 99 -14.07 -9.33 -8.33
C HIS A 99 -12.80 -10.02 -7.77
N LEU A 100 -12.18 -9.40 -6.77
CA LEU A 100 -10.97 -9.90 -6.13
C LEU A 100 -11.34 -10.74 -4.90
N SER A 101 -10.45 -11.64 -4.50
CA SER A 101 -10.70 -12.61 -3.43
C SER A 101 -10.09 -12.18 -2.10
N GLU A 102 -10.32 -12.99 -1.06
CA GLU A 102 -9.70 -12.85 0.26
C GLU A 102 -8.16 -12.77 0.22
N LYS A 103 -7.54 -13.40 -0.78
CA LYS A 103 -6.09 -13.35 -0.95
C LYS A 103 -5.62 -11.93 -1.29
N GLU A 104 -6.30 -11.24 -2.21
CA GLU A 104 -6.00 -9.85 -2.55
C GLU A 104 -6.37 -8.89 -1.41
N ARG A 105 -7.48 -9.18 -0.70
CA ARG A 105 -7.88 -8.45 0.52
C ARG A 105 -6.77 -8.47 1.57
N ARG A 106 -6.18 -9.65 1.81
CA ARG A 106 -5.04 -9.85 2.73
C ARG A 106 -3.80 -9.09 2.27
N TRP A 107 -3.49 -9.09 0.97
CA TRP A 107 -2.39 -8.29 0.44
C TRP A 107 -2.60 -6.79 0.66
N LEU A 108 -3.82 -6.31 0.48
CA LEU A 108 -4.18 -4.91 0.75
C LEU A 108 -4.01 -4.56 2.22
N GLU A 109 -4.50 -5.40 3.14
CA GLU A 109 -4.34 -5.21 4.59
C GLU A 109 -2.88 -5.02 4.96
N PHE A 110 -2.02 -5.97 4.59
CA PHE A 110 -0.60 -5.91 4.95
C PHE A 110 0.17 -4.82 4.17
N GLY A 111 -0.22 -4.54 2.93
CA GLY A 111 0.30 -3.42 2.16
C GLY A 111 0.03 -2.08 2.84
N ALA A 112 -1.18 -1.90 3.36
CA ALA A 112 -1.58 -0.72 4.11
C ALA A 112 -0.87 -0.62 5.47
N LEU A 113 -0.75 -1.72 6.21
CA LEU A 113 -0.04 -1.73 7.49
C LEU A 113 1.44 -1.37 7.35
N LEU A 114 2.08 -1.79 6.26
CA LEU A 114 3.53 -1.63 6.07
C LEU A 114 3.93 -0.48 5.14
N HIS A 115 2.98 0.30 4.60
CA HIS A 115 3.27 1.28 3.55
C HIS A 115 4.30 2.35 4.00
N ASP A 116 4.33 2.68 5.29
CA ASP A 116 5.12 3.78 5.86
C ASP A 116 6.26 3.35 6.78
N ILE A 117 6.62 2.05 6.84
CA ILE A 117 7.73 1.59 7.70
C ILE A 117 9.09 2.21 7.33
N GLY A 118 9.25 2.64 6.07
CA GLY A 118 10.42 3.38 5.60
C GLY A 118 10.49 4.83 6.07
N PHE A 119 9.49 5.37 6.79
CA PHE A 119 9.46 6.78 7.16
C PHE A 119 10.52 7.19 8.20
N LYS A 120 11.09 6.24 8.96
CA LYS A 120 12.14 6.46 9.99
C LYS A 120 13.29 7.35 9.52
N GLU A 121 13.75 7.20 8.28
CA GLU A 121 14.88 7.97 7.73
C GLU A 121 14.43 9.19 6.90
N GLY A 122 13.19 9.65 7.11
CA GLY A 122 12.64 10.88 6.57
C GLY A 122 11.63 10.68 5.43
N LYS A 123 11.05 11.79 4.96
CA LYS A 123 9.96 11.78 3.96
C LYS A 123 10.42 11.46 2.54
N LYS A 124 11.66 11.78 2.15
CA LYS A 124 12.08 11.58 0.75
C LYS A 124 12.30 10.08 0.49
N GLY A 125 11.57 9.53 -0.48
CA GLY A 125 11.73 8.13 -0.92
C GLY A 125 11.38 7.07 0.13
N HIS A 126 10.52 7.36 1.12
CA HIS A 126 10.10 6.34 2.11
C HIS A 126 9.34 5.20 1.44
N ALA A 127 8.45 5.45 0.48
CA ALA A 127 7.72 4.39 -0.22
C ALA A 127 8.65 3.31 -0.82
N LYS A 128 9.75 3.73 -1.47
CA LYS A 128 10.76 2.79 -2.01
C LYS A 128 11.51 2.05 -0.91
N ARG A 129 11.74 2.70 0.24
CA ARG A 129 12.41 2.10 1.39
C ARG A 129 11.50 1.13 2.15
N SER A 130 10.22 1.45 2.30
CA SER A 130 9.20 0.52 2.83
C SER A 130 9.18 -0.75 1.99
N ALA A 131 9.12 -0.63 0.66
CA ALA A 131 9.17 -1.78 -0.24
C ALA A 131 10.46 -2.60 -0.11
N LEU A 132 11.61 -1.93 0.07
CA LEU A 132 12.89 -2.60 0.32
C LEU A 132 12.86 -3.37 1.64
N LEU A 133 12.42 -2.74 2.73
CA LEU A 133 12.31 -3.36 4.05
C LEU A 133 11.38 -4.58 4.03
N ILE A 134 10.20 -4.48 3.39
CA ILE A 134 9.28 -5.61 3.20
C ILE A 134 9.96 -6.77 2.46
N SER A 135 10.83 -6.45 1.49
CA SER A 135 11.51 -7.48 0.69
C SER A 135 12.68 -8.13 1.43
N THR A 136 13.36 -7.41 2.32
CA THR A 136 14.63 -7.86 2.93
C THR A 136 14.55 -8.25 4.39
N ASP A 137 13.54 -7.79 5.14
CA ASP A 137 13.42 -8.06 6.57
C ASP A 137 12.92 -9.49 6.82
N GLU A 138 13.79 -10.36 7.31
CA GLU A 138 13.50 -11.77 7.60
C GLU A 138 12.44 -11.94 8.70
N GLN A 139 12.20 -10.94 9.53
CA GLN A 139 11.18 -11.01 10.59
C GLN A 139 9.75 -10.97 10.05
N ILE A 140 9.56 -10.39 8.86
CA ILE A 140 8.26 -10.31 8.19
C ILE A 140 7.87 -11.70 7.65
N PRO A 141 6.80 -12.34 8.15
CA PRO A 141 6.53 -13.75 7.89
C PRO A 141 5.74 -13.97 6.58
N PHE A 142 6.22 -13.42 5.48
CA PHE A 142 5.60 -13.53 4.16
C PHE A 142 6.44 -14.38 3.20
N SER A 143 5.75 -15.12 2.32
CA SER A 143 6.36 -15.79 1.17
C SER A 143 6.99 -14.79 0.19
N LEU A 144 7.84 -15.26 -0.73
CA LEU A 144 8.48 -14.39 -1.71
C LEU A 144 7.45 -13.65 -2.59
N LYS A 145 6.40 -14.36 -3.01
CA LYS A 145 5.28 -13.76 -3.74
C LYS A 145 4.58 -12.69 -2.93
N GLU A 146 4.22 -12.97 -1.67
CA GLU A 146 3.57 -11.99 -0.79
C GLU A 146 4.47 -10.78 -0.55
N ARG A 147 5.77 -10.96 -0.28
CA ARG A 147 6.72 -9.85 -0.13
C ARG A 147 6.79 -8.98 -1.37
N GLY A 148 6.81 -9.61 -2.56
CA GLY A 148 6.80 -8.88 -3.83
C GLY A 148 5.53 -8.04 -4.00
N VAL A 149 4.35 -8.64 -3.81
CA VAL A 149 3.08 -7.94 -3.95
C VAL A 149 2.89 -6.85 -2.89
N ILE A 150 3.10 -7.16 -1.61
CA ILE A 150 2.98 -6.21 -0.49
C ILE A 150 4.00 -5.08 -0.64
N GLY A 151 5.22 -5.40 -1.09
CA GLY A 151 6.25 -4.41 -1.42
C GLY A 151 5.84 -3.47 -2.56
N LEU A 152 5.17 -3.98 -3.61
CA LEU A 152 4.61 -3.14 -4.67
C LEU A 152 3.52 -2.20 -4.13
N LEU A 153 2.62 -2.70 -3.29
CA LEU A 153 1.57 -1.90 -2.67
C LEU A 153 2.17 -0.78 -1.80
N ALA A 154 3.11 -1.12 -0.93
CA ALA A 154 3.86 -0.14 -0.14
C ALA A 154 4.65 0.86 -0.99
N HIS A 155 5.14 0.47 -2.17
CA HIS A 155 5.76 1.43 -3.09
C HIS A 155 4.74 2.35 -3.76
N SER A 156 3.54 1.83 -4.06
CA SER A 156 2.53 2.48 -4.91
C SER A 156 1.77 3.63 -4.26
N HIS A 157 1.80 3.77 -2.93
CA HIS A 157 1.02 4.79 -2.23
C HIS A 157 1.44 6.24 -2.57
N ARG A 158 2.59 6.45 -3.26
CA ARG A 158 3.06 7.75 -3.76
C ARG A 158 3.67 7.69 -5.16
N GLY A 159 3.50 8.78 -5.89
CA GLY A 159 4.13 9.01 -7.20
C GLY A 159 3.39 8.31 -8.34
N SER A 160 3.31 8.96 -9.49
CA SER A 160 2.61 8.43 -10.67
C SER A 160 3.38 7.26 -11.30
N GLY A 161 2.81 6.05 -11.23
CA GLY A 161 3.22 4.90 -12.06
C GLY A 161 4.67 4.41 -11.89
N THR A 162 5.37 4.81 -10.83
CA THR A 162 6.78 4.42 -10.67
C THR A 162 6.96 2.95 -10.26
N PHE A 163 5.99 2.39 -9.52
CA PHE A 163 6.03 1.00 -9.08
C PHE A 163 5.88 0.00 -10.25
N GLU A 164 5.16 0.39 -11.31
CA GLU A 164 4.98 -0.41 -12.53
C GLU A 164 6.28 -0.61 -13.32
N ARG A 165 7.29 0.24 -13.06
CA ARG A 165 8.63 0.12 -13.66
C ARG A 165 9.51 -0.89 -12.93
N SER A 166 9.07 -1.43 -11.80
CA SER A 166 9.83 -2.41 -11.06
C SER A 166 9.95 -3.73 -11.84
N GLY A 167 11.06 -4.44 -11.64
CA GLY A 167 11.28 -5.74 -12.28
C GLY A 167 10.21 -6.77 -11.87
N TYR A 168 9.86 -6.80 -10.59
CA TYR A 168 8.85 -7.75 -10.08
C TYR A 168 7.47 -7.53 -10.71
N TYR A 169 7.00 -6.28 -10.84
CA TYR A 169 5.72 -5.99 -11.49
C TYR A 169 5.65 -6.49 -12.93
N ARG A 170 6.75 -6.39 -13.68
CA ARG A 170 6.82 -6.85 -15.07
C ARG A 170 6.81 -8.37 -15.24
N LEU A 171 7.08 -9.12 -14.17
CA LEU A 171 7.01 -10.58 -14.18
C LEU A 171 5.59 -11.11 -13.93
N LEU A 172 4.70 -10.25 -13.42
CA LEU A 172 3.32 -10.62 -13.12
C LEU A 172 2.49 -10.77 -14.39
N THR A 173 1.50 -11.66 -14.34
CA THR A 173 0.47 -11.78 -15.38
C THR A 173 -0.35 -10.48 -15.49
N THR A 174 -1.02 -10.27 -16.62
CA THR A 174 -1.87 -9.08 -16.82
C THR A 174 -2.96 -8.96 -15.75
N ASP A 175 -3.54 -10.09 -15.32
CA ASP A 175 -4.57 -10.13 -14.28
C ASP A 175 -4.02 -9.78 -12.89
N GLU A 176 -2.83 -10.28 -12.55
CA GLU A 176 -2.14 -9.92 -11.32
C GLU A 176 -1.75 -8.44 -11.31
N GLN A 177 -1.25 -7.91 -12.44
CA GLN A 177 -0.95 -6.49 -12.57
C GLN A 177 -2.21 -5.64 -12.40
N GLN A 178 -3.33 -6.03 -13.01
CA GLN A 178 -4.60 -5.33 -12.85
C GLN A 178 -5.08 -5.35 -11.39
N SER A 179 -4.99 -6.51 -10.75
CA SER A 179 -5.33 -6.67 -9.33
C SER A 179 -4.51 -5.72 -8.45
N ILE A 180 -3.19 -5.68 -8.65
CA ILE A 180 -2.30 -4.78 -7.89
C ILE A 180 -2.62 -3.31 -8.17
N ARG A 181 -2.92 -2.93 -9.42
CA ARG A 181 -3.31 -1.55 -9.73
C ARG A 181 -4.60 -1.15 -9.02
N MET A 182 -5.61 -2.03 -8.96
CA MET A 182 -6.85 -1.79 -8.22
C MET A 182 -6.58 -1.63 -6.72
N LEU A 183 -5.82 -2.55 -6.12
CA LEU A 183 -5.43 -2.49 -4.71
C LEU A 183 -4.63 -1.22 -4.38
N ALA A 184 -3.69 -0.85 -5.24
CA ALA A 184 -2.92 0.39 -5.12
C ALA A 184 -3.80 1.65 -5.22
N GLY A 185 -4.81 1.63 -6.10
CA GLY A 185 -5.81 2.68 -6.21
C GLY A 185 -6.58 2.87 -4.89
N ILE A 186 -7.08 1.77 -4.32
CA ILE A 186 -7.78 1.76 -3.02
C ILE A 186 -6.87 2.32 -1.92
N LEU A 187 -5.65 1.77 -1.80
CA LEU A 187 -4.69 2.19 -0.78
C LEU A 187 -4.37 3.68 -0.86
N ARG A 188 -4.21 4.24 -2.06
CA ARG A 188 -3.91 5.67 -2.26
C ARG A 188 -5.06 6.58 -1.83
N VAL A 189 -6.30 6.16 -2.04
CA VAL A 189 -7.48 6.90 -1.59
C VAL A 189 -7.57 6.86 -0.06
N ALA A 190 -7.41 5.67 0.55
CA ALA A 190 -7.42 5.51 2.00
C ALA A 190 -6.30 6.29 2.71
N ASP A 191 -5.07 6.23 2.18
CA ASP A 191 -3.92 7.03 2.66
C ASP A 191 -4.16 8.54 2.49
N GLY A 192 -4.94 8.96 1.49
CA GLY A 192 -5.37 10.34 1.37
C GLY A 192 -6.37 10.76 2.45
N LEU A 193 -7.33 9.87 2.78
CA LEU A 193 -8.36 10.10 3.81
C LEU A 193 -7.78 10.21 5.23
N ASP A 194 -6.57 9.70 5.46
CA ASP A 194 -5.80 9.94 6.69
C ASP A 194 -4.49 10.71 6.45
N GLY A 195 -4.43 11.53 5.40
CA GLY A 195 -3.20 12.24 5.04
C GLY A 195 -2.71 13.27 6.07
N THR A 196 -3.53 13.62 7.06
CA THR A 196 -3.16 14.45 8.22
C THR A 196 -2.74 13.65 9.45
N HIS A 197 -2.89 12.32 9.41
CA HIS A 197 -2.59 11.36 10.49
C HIS A 197 -3.39 11.67 11.77
N ARG A 198 -4.62 12.18 11.61
CA ARG A 198 -5.51 12.58 12.71
C ARG A 198 -6.70 11.63 12.89
N GLY A 199 -6.88 10.66 12.01
CA GLY A 199 -7.97 9.69 12.10
C GLY A 199 -9.37 10.34 12.05
N LYS A 200 -9.50 11.47 11.34
CA LYS A 200 -10.78 12.21 11.28
C LYS A 200 -11.86 11.45 10.52
N ALA A 201 -11.50 10.79 9.43
CA ALA A 201 -12.38 9.97 8.61
C ALA A 201 -12.61 8.62 9.31
N ALA A 202 -13.59 8.54 10.20
CA ALA A 202 -13.80 7.39 11.07
C ALA A 202 -14.22 6.11 10.31
N SER A 203 -15.12 6.26 9.34
CA SER A 203 -15.61 5.17 8.49
C SER A 203 -16.15 5.71 7.17
N LEU A 204 -16.46 4.82 6.24
CA LEU A 204 -17.03 5.19 4.95
C LEU A 204 -18.10 4.22 4.46
N ALA A 205 -19.00 4.74 3.62
CA ALA A 205 -19.95 3.96 2.83
C ALA A 205 -19.72 4.24 1.34
N CYS A 206 -19.63 3.18 0.54
CA CYS A 206 -19.48 3.28 -0.90
C CYS A 206 -20.84 3.12 -1.57
N THR A 207 -21.22 4.07 -2.43
CA THR A 207 -22.37 3.92 -3.33
C THR A 207 -21.90 3.91 -4.78
N ARG A 208 -22.45 2.98 -5.55
CA ARG A 208 -22.18 2.84 -6.98
C ARG A 208 -23.36 3.39 -7.76
N SER A 209 -23.06 4.14 -8.81
CA SER A 209 -24.04 4.63 -9.78
C SER A 209 -23.46 4.53 -11.18
N ASP A 210 -24.30 4.72 -12.19
CA ASP A 210 -23.85 4.74 -13.59
C ASP A 210 -22.80 5.83 -13.82
N GLY A 211 -22.93 6.97 -13.13
CA GLY A 211 -22.04 8.13 -13.23
C GLY A 211 -20.75 8.07 -12.38
N GLY A 212 -20.56 7.06 -11.53
CA GLY A 212 -19.34 6.98 -10.71
C GLY A 212 -19.49 6.22 -9.39
N ILE A 213 -18.42 6.25 -8.61
CA ILE A 213 -18.35 5.71 -7.24
C ILE A 213 -18.32 6.91 -6.28
N THR A 214 -19.19 6.90 -5.28
CA THR A 214 -19.21 7.93 -4.22
C THR A 214 -18.82 7.30 -2.89
N LEU A 215 -17.85 7.89 -2.20
CA LEU A 215 -17.49 7.56 -0.83
C LEU A 215 -18.11 8.59 0.11
N LEU A 216 -19.06 8.15 0.93
CA LEU A 216 -19.64 8.96 1.99
C LEU A 216 -18.85 8.72 3.29
N VAL A 217 -18.09 9.71 3.72
CA VAL A 217 -17.16 9.62 4.85
C VAL A 217 -17.83 10.10 6.13
N SER A 218 -17.96 9.21 7.11
CA SER A 218 -18.34 9.61 8.47
C SER A 218 -17.12 10.14 9.20
N ALA A 219 -17.20 11.36 9.72
CA ALA A 219 -16.08 12.02 10.36
C ALA A 219 -16.48 12.64 11.71
N SER A 220 -15.52 12.68 12.64
CA SER A 220 -15.71 13.28 13.98
C SER A 220 -15.71 14.81 13.98
N SER A 221 -15.21 15.41 12.90
CA SER A 221 -15.11 16.86 12.67
C SER A 221 -15.00 17.12 11.17
N ASP A 222 -14.89 18.38 10.75
CA ASP A 222 -14.63 18.73 9.34
C ASP A 222 -13.41 17.97 8.79
N CYS A 223 -13.65 17.17 7.75
CA CYS A 223 -12.65 16.37 7.06
C CYS A 223 -12.42 16.83 5.61
N SER A 224 -12.79 18.07 5.26
CA SER A 224 -12.63 18.64 3.91
C SER A 224 -11.19 18.57 3.40
N ARG A 225 -10.21 18.72 4.29
CA ARG A 225 -8.79 18.63 3.95
C ARG A 225 -8.39 17.20 3.57
N GLU A 226 -8.80 16.22 4.35
CA GLU A 226 -8.55 14.80 4.12
C GLU A 226 -9.22 14.33 2.80
N ILE A 227 -10.46 14.78 2.56
CA ILE A 227 -11.18 14.56 1.29
C ILE A 227 -10.38 15.11 0.10
N SER A 228 -9.91 16.36 0.20
CA SER A 228 -9.09 16.98 -0.85
C SER A 228 -7.79 16.19 -1.11
N MET A 229 -7.13 15.71 -0.05
CA MET A 229 -5.93 14.88 -0.16
C MET A 229 -6.21 13.53 -0.83
N ALA A 230 -7.33 12.87 -0.50
CA ALA A 230 -7.78 11.64 -1.14
C ALA A 230 -8.06 11.83 -2.63
N LEU A 231 -8.83 12.87 -2.99
CA LEU A 231 -9.13 13.20 -4.39
C LEU A 231 -7.85 13.51 -5.19
N SER A 232 -6.87 14.20 -4.61
CA SER A 232 -5.57 14.47 -5.26
C SER A 232 -4.78 13.19 -5.60
N LYS A 233 -5.09 12.06 -4.94
CA LYS A 233 -4.44 10.76 -5.13
C LYS A 233 -5.32 9.77 -5.92
N ALA A 234 -6.55 10.11 -6.29
CA ALA A 234 -7.57 9.20 -6.81
C ALA A 234 -7.33 8.71 -8.25
N SER A 235 -6.44 9.34 -9.02
CA SER A 235 -6.31 9.05 -10.47
C SER A 235 -6.06 7.58 -10.81
N LEU A 236 -5.31 6.84 -9.99
CA LEU A 236 -5.09 5.41 -10.21
C LEU A 236 -6.35 4.59 -9.91
N PHE A 237 -7.12 4.98 -8.89
CA PHE A 237 -8.41 4.37 -8.59
C PHE A 237 -9.37 4.60 -9.75
N GLU A 238 -9.54 5.84 -10.21
CA GLU A 238 -10.48 6.15 -11.30
C GLU A 238 -10.14 5.42 -12.60
N HIS A 239 -8.84 5.33 -12.93
CA HIS A 239 -8.37 4.61 -14.10
C HIS A 239 -8.59 3.09 -14.00
N THR A 240 -8.47 2.50 -12.80
CA THR A 240 -8.59 1.04 -12.63
C THR A 240 -10.03 0.58 -12.50
N PHE A 241 -10.89 1.40 -11.89
CA PHE A 241 -12.32 1.16 -11.75
C PHE A 241 -13.13 1.70 -12.93
N MET A 242 -12.51 2.48 -13.84
CA MET A 242 -13.17 3.11 -15.00
C MET A 242 -14.39 3.95 -14.60
N LYS A 243 -14.31 4.61 -13.44
CA LYS A 243 -15.39 5.37 -12.82
C LYS A 243 -14.80 6.61 -12.14
N ILE A 244 -15.51 7.72 -12.22
CA ILE A 244 -15.15 8.94 -11.47
C ILE A 244 -15.37 8.70 -9.99
N LEU A 245 -14.43 9.12 -9.15
CA LEU A 245 -14.52 9.04 -7.71
C LEU A 245 -15.02 10.36 -7.13
N LYS A 246 -16.15 10.32 -6.43
CA LYS A 246 -16.62 11.42 -5.58
C LYS A 246 -16.41 11.04 -4.12
N ILE A 247 -16.06 12.02 -3.30
CA ILE A 247 -15.90 11.82 -1.86
C ILE A 247 -16.59 12.98 -1.16
N GLU A 248 -17.52 12.66 -0.27
CA GLU A 248 -18.35 13.61 0.44
C GLU A 248 -18.36 13.27 1.92
N GLN A 249 -18.41 14.28 2.79
CA GLN A 249 -18.58 14.06 4.22
C GLN A 249 -20.05 13.77 4.50
N ALA A 250 -20.34 12.72 5.27
CA ALA A 250 -21.68 12.44 5.77
C ALA A 250 -22.17 13.61 6.63
N PRO A 251 -23.47 13.96 6.57
CA PRO A 251 -24.03 14.91 7.50
C PRO A 251 -23.80 14.42 8.94
N PRO A 252 -23.59 15.32 9.91
CA PRO A 252 -23.46 14.92 11.31
C PRO A 252 -24.69 14.11 11.69
N ALA A 253 -24.48 13.01 12.42
CA ALA A 253 -25.59 12.19 12.90
C ALA A 253 -26.59 13.11 13.64
N PRO A 254 -27.90 12.97 13.41
CA PRO A 254 -28.88 13.73 14.17
C PRO A 254 -28.58 13.52 15.66
N GLY A 255 -28.38 14.61 16.39
CA GLY A 255 -28.17 14.55 17.83
C GLY A 255 -29.31 13.77 18.50
N PRO A 256 -29.08 13.16 19.67
CA PRO A 256 -30.16 12.49 20.39
C PRO A 256 -31.32 13.48 20.51
N ALA A 257 -32.50 13.08 20.04
CA ALA A 257 -33.70 13.90 20.11
C ALA A 257 -33.80 14.43 21.54
N GLY A 258 -33.72 15.76 21.70
CA GLY A 258 -33.80 16.40 23.00
C GLY A 258 -35.05 15.89 23.71
N TYR A 259 -34.88 15.41 24.95
CA TYR A 259 -36.02 15.11 25.80
C TYR A 259 -36.94 16.35 25.79
N PRO A 260 -38.26 16.18 25.59
CA PRO A 260 -39.16 17.32 25.63
C PRO A 260 -39.03 18.00 27.00
N GLU A 261 -38.57 19.25 26.99
CA GLU A 261 -38.57 20.11 28.16
C GLU A 261 -40.03 20.30 28.62
N GLY A 262 -40.32 19.87 29.85
CA GLY A 262 -41.35 20.44 30.71
C GLY A 262 -42.81 20.31 30.25
N LEU A 263 -43.51 19.34 30.81
CA LEU A 263 -44.88 19.58 31.27
C LEU A 263 -44.77 20.23 32.66
N GLY A 264 -44.79 21.57 32.67
CA GLY A 264 -45.09 22.38 33.85
C GLY A 264 -46.57 22.76 33.87
#